data_AF-A0A353H1F2-F1
#
_entry.id   AF-A0A353H1F2-F1
#
_cell.length_a   1.000
_cell.length_b   1.000
_cell.length_c   1.000
_cell.angle_alpha   90.00
_cell.angle_beta   90.00
_cell.angle_gamma   90.00
#
_symmetry.space_group_name_H-M   'P 1'
#
loop_
_entity.id
_entity.type
_entity.pdbx_description
1 polymer ?
#
loop_
_entity_poly.entity_id
_entity_poly.type
_entity_poly.pdbx_seq_one_letter_code
_entity_poly.pdbx_strand_id
1 'polypeptide(L)'
;GVLMVLLSASQNYDLVFNQYAQSYAQASWNTSQIGTVVKDYVNSGGSVDTAWVVGVPYWVDTRLVGINSGYPTKDYAIWPDQFGLTTAETRSKFFIVKADDIADLNTLKQLYPTGFETLYTNPYPGKDFYGFYVPPVGG
;
A
#
# COMPACT_ATOMS: atom_id res chain seq x y z
N GLY A 1 21.39 -42.98 -10.15
CA GLY A 1 21.20 -41.93 -11.16
C GLY A 1 19.88 -41.20 -10.96
N VAL A 2 18.76 -41.82 -11.37
CA VAL A 2 17.41 -41.21 -11.38
C VAL A 2 16.95 -40.70 -10.00
N LEU A 3 17.24 -41.43 -8.92
CA LEU A 3 16.87 -41.02 -7.56
C LEU A 3 17.54 -39.69 -7.13
N MET A 4 18.81 -39.50 -7.50
CA MET A 4 19.53 -38.25 -7.22
C MET A 4 18.97 -37.08 -8.04
N VAL A 5 18.56 -37.34 -9.29
CA VAL A 5 17.96 -36.30 -10.15
C VAL A 5 16.60 -35.86 -9.61
N LEU A 6 15.78 -36.78 -9.10
CA LEU A 6 14.48 -36.45 -8.49
C LEU A 6 14.64 -35.69 -7.16
N LEU A 7 15.59 -36.09 -6.31
CA LEU A 7 15.89 -35.38 -5.05
C LEU A 7 16.44 -33.97 -5.29
N SER A 8 17.32 -33.80 -6.29
CA SER A 8 17.82 -32.49 -6.69
C SER A 8 16.70 -31.61 -7.27
N ALA A 9 15.76 -32.18 -8.03
CA ALA A 9 14.62 -31.44 -8.57
C ALA A 9 13.67 -30.97 -7.46
N SER A 10 13.40 -31.79 -6.44
CA SER A 10 12.53 -31.41 -5.31
C SER A 10 13.19 -30.37 -4.40
N GLN A 11 14.50 -30.48 -4.13
CA GLN A 11 15.23 -29.48 -3.36
C GLN A 11 15.33 -28.14 -4.09
N ASN A 12 15.56 -28.17 -5.41
CA ASN A 12 15.63 -26.94 -6.20
C ASN A 12 14.25 -26.27 -6.33
N TYR A 13 13.17 -27.05 -6.34
CA TYR A 13 11.81 -26.53 -6.30
C TYR A 13 11.52 -25.79 -4.99
N ASP A 14 11.86 -26.38 -3.84
CA ASP A 14 11.65 -25.73 -2.54
C ASP A 14 12.48 -24.44 -2.39
N LEU A 15 13.72 -24.46 -2.89
CA LEU A 15 14.61 -23.30 -2.87
C LEU A 15 14.07 -22.13 -3.72
N VAL A 16 13.65 -22.40 -4.96
CA VAL A 16 13.17 -21.38 -5.91
C VAL A 16 11.77 -20.89 -5.60
N PHE A 17 10.84 -21.79 -5.24
CA PHE A 17 9.43 -21.44 -5.11
C PHE A 17 9.03 -21.03 -3.69
N ASN A 18 9.71 -21.53 -2.65
CA ASN A 18 9.38 -21.18 -1.27
C ASN A 18 10.43 -20.26 -0.65
N GLN A 19 11.70 -20.65 -0.69
CA GLN A 19 12.76 -19.92 0.03
C GLN A 19 13.09 -18.55 -0.62
N TYR A 20 13.15 -18.50 -1.95
CA TYR A 20 13.31 -17.24 -2.68
C TYR A 20 12.06 -16.37 -2.60
N ALA A 21 10.85 -16.94 -2.71
CA ALA A 21 9.61 -16.17 -2.60
C ALA A 21 9.45 -15.53 -1.22
N GLN A 22 9.78 -16.25 -0.13
CA GLN A 22 9.76 -15.70 1.23
C GLN A 22 10.84 -14.62 1.44
N SER A 23 12.07 -14.86 1.00
CA SER A 23 13.16 -13.87 1.11
C SER A 23 12.87 -12.61 0.29
N TYR A 24 12.33 -12.78 -0.92
CA TYR A 24 11.89 -11.68 -1.77
C TYR A 24 10.69 -10.95 -1.17
N ALA A 25 9.70 -11.68 -0.64
CA ALA A 25 8.54 -11.09 0.02
C ALA A 25 8.90 -10.42 1.35
N GLN A 26 10.03 -10.74 1.99
CA GLN A 26 10.59 -9.95 3.09
C GLN A 26 11.30 -8.69 2.59
N ALA A 27 12.15 -8.80 1.57
CA ALA A 27 12.99 -7.71 1.09
C ALA A 27 12.27 -6.70 0.17
N SER A 28 11.17 -7.08 -0.47
CA SER A 28 10.45 -6.24 -1.44
C SER A 28 9.52 -5.23 -0.77
N TRP A 29 9.27 -4.10 -1.43
CA TRP A 29 8.29 -3.11 -0.95
C TRP A 29 6.87 -3.67 -0.95
N ASN A 30 6.02 -3.20 -0.02
CA ASN A 30 4.65 -3.68 0.13
C ASN A 30 3.67 -3.12 -0.94
N THR A 31 4.11 -3.02 -2.19
CA THR A 31 3.38 -2.33 -3.26
C THR A 31 2.16 -3.09 -3.75
N SER A 32 2.19 -4.43 -3.69
CA SER A 32 1.08 -5.27 -4.14
C SER A 32 -0.10 -5.25 -3.17
N GLN A 33 0.14 -5.35 -1.86
CA GLN A 33 -0.95 -5.24 -0.88
C GLN A 33 -1.58 -3.85 -0.92
N ILE A 34 -0.74 -2.80 -0.95
CA ILE A 34 -1.22 -1.42 -1.05
C ILE A 34 -1.99 -1.22 -2.36
N GLY A 35 -1.49 -1.73 -3.49
CA GLY A 35 -2.18 -1.67 -4.78
C GLY A 35 -3.56 -2.33 -4.77
N THR A 36 -3.69 -3.50 -4.14
CA THR A 36 -4.99 -4.17 -3.94
C THR A 36 -5.94 -3.30 -3.12
N VAL A 37 -5.47 -2.74 -2.00
CA VAL A 37 -6.31 -1.89 -1.14
C VAL A 37 -6.77 -0.62 -1.88
N VAL A 38 -5.89 0.01 -2.67
CA VAL A 38 -6.26 1.15 -3.52
C VAL A 38 -7.28 0.76 -4.58
N LYS A 39 -7.10 -0.41 -5.22
CA LYS A 39 -8.05 -0.94 -6.21
C LYS A 39 -9.43 -1.18 -5.58
N ASP A 40 -9.47 -1.74 -4.37
CA ASP A 40 -10.73 -1.98 -3.64
C ASP A 40 -11.44 -0.67 -3.30
N TYR A 41 -10.69 0.35 -2.87
CA TYR A 41 -11.25 1.70 -2.67
C TYR A 41 -11.88 2.25 -3.96
N VAL A 42 -11.20 2.16 -5.11
CA VAL A 42 -11.75 2.62 -6.39
C VAL A 42 -12.99 1.81 -6.80
N ASN A 43 -12.95 0.49 -6.64
CA ASN A 43 -14.10 -0.38 -6.95
C ASN A 43 -15.32 -0.11 -6.05
N SER A 44 -15.10 0.42 -4.84
CA SER A 44 -16.17 0.81 -3.91
C SER A 44 -16.81 2.18 -4.21
N GLY A 45 -16.43 2.83 -5.31
CA GLY A 45 -16.93 4.15 -5.71
C GLY A 45 -15.99 5.30 -5.35
N GLY A 46 -14.78 5.00 -4.87
CA GLY A 46 -13.70 5.97 -4.74
C GLY A 46 -13.13 6.42 -6.08
N SER A 47 -12.25 7.42 -6.07
CA SER A 47 -11.55 7.87 -7.27
C SER A 47 -10.07 7.55 -7.24
N VAL A 48 -9.53 7.16 -8.39
CA VAL A 48 -8.09 6.98 -8.60
C VAL A 48 -7.29 8.25 -8.26
N ASP A 49 -7.91 9.42 -8.46
CA ASP A 49 -7.25 10.70 -8.23
C ASP A 49 -7.31 11.19 -6.79
N THR A 50 -8.11 10.53 -5.95
CA THR A 50 -8.28 10.86 -4.53
C THR A 50 -7.78 9.74 -3.61
N ALA A 51 -7.01 8.82 -4.16
CA ALA A 51 -6.17 7.90 -3.42
C ALA A 51 -4.73 8.42 -3.41
N TRP A 52 -4.05 8.30 -2.28
CA TRP A 52 -2.65 8.68 -2.14
C TRP A 52 -1.89 7.74 -1.21
N VAL A 53 -0.59 7.68 -1.39
CA VAL A 53 0.36 7.01 -0.52
C VAL A 53 1.30 8.07 0.06
N VAL A 54 1.29 8.19 1.39
CA VAL A 54 2.11 9.16 2.11
C VAL A 54 3.58 8.81 1.93
N GLY A 55 4.35 9.78 1.46
CA GLY A 55 5.76 9.61 1.13
C GLY A 55 6.62 9.42 2.37
N VAL A 56 7.11 8.20 2.57
CA VAL A 56 8.15 7.87 3.55
C VAL A 56 9.40 7.37 2.81
N PRO A 57 10.59 7.96 3.03
CA PRO A 57 11.82 7.51 2.38
C PRO A 57 12.09 6.01 2.62
N TYR A 58 12.48 5.31 1.55
CA TYR A 58 12.85 3.88 1.54
C TYR A 58 11.75 2.89 1.95
N TRP A 59 10.48 3.32 2.00
CA TRP A 59 9.38 2.46 2.42
C TRP A 59 8.66 1.77 1.25
N VAL A 60 8.15 2.55 0.29
CA VAL A 60 7.34 2.04 -0.82
C VAL A 60 7.56 2.88 -2.08
N ASP A 61 7.55 2.22 -3.24
CA ASP A 61 7.46 2.91 -4.54
C ASP A 61 6.02 3.03 -4.99
N THR A 62 5.55 4.27 -5.02
CA THR A 62 4.17 4.66 -5.33
C THR A 62 3.79 4.46 -6.80
N ARG A 63 4.77 4.35 -7.71
CA ARG A 63 4.54 4.02 -9.12
C ARG A 63 4.23 2.53 -9.28
N LEU A 64 4.91 1.68 -8.51
CA LEU A 64 4.58 0.26 -8.45
C LEU A 64 3.20 0.03 -7.82
N VAL A 65 2.76 0.87 -6.88
CA VAL A 65 1.37 0.85 -6.40
C VAL A 65 0.40 1.15 -7.56
N GLY A 66 0.70 2.15 -8.39
CA GLY A 66 0.00 2.43 -9.66
C GLY A 66 -0.20 1.19 -10.53
N ILE A 67 0.88 0.47 -10.81
CA ILE A 67 0.84 -0.75 -11.60
C ILE A 67 -0.02 -1.83 -10.93
N ASN A 68 0.18 -2.07 -9.63
CA ASN A 68 -0.53 -3.12 -8.88
C ASN A 68 -2.03 -2.81 -8.69
N SER A 69 -2.44 -1.54 -8.66
CA SER A 69 -3.85 -1.15 -8.58
C SER A 69 -4.58 -1.16 -9.93
N GLY A 70 -3.84 -1.33 -11.03
CA GLY A 70 -4.38 -1.32 -12.40
C GLY A 70 -4.32 0.05 -13.10
N TYR A 71 -3.62 1.03 -12.51
CA TYR A 71 -3.44 2.39 -13.02
C TYR A 71 -1.95 2.70 -13.24
N PRO A 72 -1.29 2.09 -14.24
CA PRO A 72 0.17 2.11 -14.38
C PRO A 72 0.77 3.50 -14.66
N THR A 73 -0.04 4.45 -15.14
CA THR A 73 0.38 5.83 -15.37
C THR A 73 0.21 6.74 -14.15
N LYS A 74 -0.36 6.22 -13.06
CA LYS A 74 -0.61 6.97 -11.82
C LYS A 74 0.55 6.79 -10.85
N ASP A 75 1.14 7.91 -10.44
CA ASP A 75 1.97 8.00 -9.24
C ASP A 75 1.07 8.44 -8.08
N TYR A 76 0.95 7.60 -7.05
CA TYR A 76 0.10 7.88 -5.88
C TYR A 76 0.79 8.70 -4.79
N ALA A 77 2.04 9.13 -4.97
CA ALA A 77 2.77 9.86 -3.94
C ALA A 77 2.06 11.15 -3.51
N ILE A 78 1.99 11.37 -2.20
CA ILE A 78 1.70 12.67 -1.60
C ILE A 78 2.67 12.93 -0.46
N TRP A 79 3.18 14.15 -0.37
CA TRP A 79 4.02 14.57 0.74
C TRP A 79 3.20 15.25 1.85
N PRO A 80 3.62 15.18 3.12
CA PRO A 80 2.84 15.71 4.25
C PRO A 80 2.52 17.20 4.15
N ASP A 81 3.44 17.99 3.60
CA ASP A 81 3.26 19.43 3.33
C ASP A 81 2.16 19.71 2.29
N GLN A 82 1.80 18.72 1.46
CA GLN A 82 0.76 18.81 0.45
C GLN A 82 -0.62 18.39 0.96
N PHE A 83 -0.74 17.86 2.18
CA PHE A 83 -2.05 17.43 2.72
C PHE A 83 -3.08 18.56 2.67
N GLY A 84 -2.68 19.80 2.96
CA GLY A 84 -3.57 20.96 2.90
C GLY A 84 -4.21 21.17 1.52
N LEU A 85 -3.51 20.83 0.44
CA LEU A 85 -4.03 20.95 -0.93
C LEU A 85 -5.22 20.01 -1.18
N THR A 86 -5.26 18.88 -0.47
CA THR A 86 -6.34 17.91 -0.62
C THR A 86 -7.64 18.39 -0.01
N THR A 87 -7.64 19.43 0.85
CA THR A 87 -8.88 19.92 1.51
C THR A 87 -9.92 20.46 0.54
N ALA A 88 -9.48 20.98 -0.61
CA ALA A 88 -10.37 21.47 -1.67
C ALA A 88 -11.12 20.36 -2.40
N GLU A 89 -10.66 19.11 -2.29
CA GLU A 89 -11.34 17.95 -2.88
C GLU A 89 -12.61 17.62 -2.08
N THR A 90 -13.74 17.47 -2.78
CA THR A 90 -15.05 17.20 -2.17
C THR A 90 -15.44 15.72 -2.26
N ARG A 91 -14.82 14.95 -3.16
CA ARG A 91 -15.00 13.50 -3.25
C ARG A 91 -14.42 12.80 -2.02
N SER A 92 -14.72 11.51 -1.87
CA SER A 92 -14.08 10.68 -0.85
C SER A 92 -12.56 10.68 -1.08
N LYS A 93 -11.81 10.55 0.01
CA LYS A 93 -10.34 10.56 -0.02
C LYS A 93 -9.82 9.33 0.67
N PHE A 94 -8.69 8.84 0.22
CA PHE A 94 -8.08 7.66 0.78
C PHE A 94 -6.56 7.81 0.84
N PHE A 95 -6.01 7.75 2.06
CA PHE A 95 -4.59 7.91 2.31
C PHE A 95 -4.01 6.61 2.85
N ILE A 96 -2.92 6.16 2.27
CA ILE A 96 -2.13 5.04 2.78
C ILE A 96 -0.96 5.61 3.58
N VAL A 97 -0.94 5.31 4.88
CA VAL A 97 0.02 5.85 5.85
C VAL A 97 0.79 4.69 6.46
N LYS A 98 2.12 4.79 6.54
CA LYS A 98 2.94 3.76 7.19
C LYS A 98 2.54 3.59 8.65
N ALA A 99 2.48 2.36 9.16
CA ALA A 99 1.93 2.11 10.51
C ALA A 99 2.74 2.75 11.66
N ASP A 100 4.05 2.96 11.46
CA ASP A 100 4.90 3.65 12.45
C ASP A 100 4.98 5.16 12.23
N ASP A 101 4.35 5.70 11.18
CA ASP A 101 4.25 7.13 10.91
C ASP A 101 3.01 7.74 11.60
N ILE A 102 3.11 7.79 12.93
CA ILE A 102 2.04 8.30 13.77
C ILE A 102 1.89 9.82 13.61
N ALA A 103 2.95 10.54 13.23
CA ALA A 103 2.92 11.98 13.06
C ALA A 103 2.01 12.38 11.88
N ASP A 104 2.21 11.76 10.72
CA ASP A 104 1.40 12.05 9.53
C ASP A 104 -0.03 11.54 9.68
N LEU A 105 -0.23 10.38 10.32
CA LEU A 105 -1.56 9.89 10.63
C LEU A 105 -2.33 10.87 11.53
N ASN A 106 -1.69 11.41 12.56
CA ASN A 106 -2.32 12.40 13.44
C ASN A 106 -2.61 13.70 12.71
N THR A 107 -1.74 14.13 11.81
CA THR A 107 -1.97 15.30 10.96
C THR A 107 -3.21 15.11 10.08
N LEU A 108 -3.36 13.94 9.46
CA LEU A 108 -4.55 13.60 8.68
C LEU A 108 -5.82 13.55 9.53
N LYS A 109 -5.75 12.99 10.74
CA LYS A 109 -6.88 12.98 11.70
C LYS A 109 -7.31 14.38 12.13
N GLN A 110 -6.35 15.29 12.34
CA GLN A 110 -6.65 16.68 12.66
C GLN A 110 -7.26 17.42 11.47
N LEU A 111 -6.75 17.14 10.26
CA LEU A 111 -7.25 17.76 9.02
C LEU A 111 -8.63 17.25 8.63
N TYR A 112 -8.92 15.99 8.91
CA TYR A 112 -10.17 15.30 8.57
C TYR A 112 -10.77 14.60 9.80
N PRO A 113 -11.42 15.34 10.71
CA PRO A 113 -11.98 14.77 11.94
C PRO A 113 -13.09 13.73 11.70
N THR A 114 -13.70 13.72 10.52
CA THR A 114 -14.73 12.75 10.11
C THR A 114 -14.16 11.49 9.44
N GLY A 115 -12.84 11.47 9.20
CA GLY A 115 -12.16 10.31 8.64
C GLY A 115 -11.96 9.19 9.66
N PHE A 116 -11.69 7.99 9.14
CA PHE A 116 -11.41 6.82 9.97
C PHE A 116 -10.27 5.99 9.37
N GLU A 117 -9.46 5.41 10.24
CA GLU A 117 -8.37 4.51 9.88
C GLU A 117 -8.78 3.03 9.94
N THR A 118 -8.24 2.25 9.00
CA THR A 118 -8.21 0.78 9.06
C THR A 118 -6.76 0.33 9.05
N LEU A 119 -6.36 -0.51 10.00
CA LEU A 119 -5.03 -1.10 10.02
C LEU A 119 -4.99 -2.32 9.10
N TYR A 120 -4.04 -2.33 8.17
CA TYR A 120 -3.69 -3.47 7.34
C TYR A 120 -2.38 -4.06 7.84
N THR A 121 -2.45 -5.28 8.37
CA THR A 121 -1.28 -6.01 8.82
C THR A 121 -0.67 -6.85 7.71
N ASN A 122 0.62 -7.14 7.84
CA ASN A 122 1.35 -7.99 6.95
C ASN A 122 2.16 -9.02 7.77
N PRO A 123 2.28 -10.28 7.31
CA PRO A 123 3.12 -11.28 7.97
C PRO A 123 4.60 -10.88 8.09
N TYR A 124 5.06 -9.94 7.26
CA TYR A 124 6.44 -9.45 7.25
C TYR A 124 6.56 -8.13 8.03
N PRO A 125 7.52 -8.03 8.98
CA PRO A 125 7.72 -6.83 9.79
C PRO A 125 7.95 -5.56 8.95
N GLY A 126 7.45 -4.43 9.46
CA GLY A 126 7.67 -3.11 8.86
C GLY A 126 6.83 -2.81 7.61
N LYS A 127 5.86 -3.68 7.28
CA LYS A 127 4.99 -3.54 6.11
C LYS A 127 3.55 -3.17 6.43
N ASP A 128 3.23 -3.07 7.71
CA ASP A 128 1.92 -2.63 8.16
C ASP A 128 1.66 -1.18 7.75
N PHE A 129 0.41 -0.88 7.44
CA PHE A 129 -0.03 0.46 7.08
C PHE A 129 -1.47 0.71 7.49
N TYR A 130 -1.79 1.98 7.71
CA TYR A 130 -3.16 2.43 7.85
C TYR A 130 -3.71 2.87 6.50
N GLY A 131 -4.91 2.43 6.16
CA GLY A 131 -5.75 3.12 5.18
C GLY A 131 -6.64 4.11 5.93
N PHE A 132 -6.43 5.40 5.71
CA PHE A 132 -7.22 6.48 6.29
C PHE A 132 -8.22 6.99 5.26
N TYR A 133 -9.50 6.71 5.49
CA TYR A 133 -10.60 7.08 4.61
C TYR A 133 -11.28 8.36 5.11
N VAL A 134 -11.59 9.26 4.18
CA VAL A 134 -12.38 10.47 4.45
C VAL A 134 -13.65 10.42 3.60
N PRO A 135 -14.84 10.55 4.23
CA PRO A 135 -16.10 10.59 3.48
C PRO A 135 -16.20 11.85 2.60
N PRO A 136 -16.98 11.80 1.51
CA PRO A 136 -17.21 12.96 0.65
C PRO A 136 -17.98 14.06 1.40
N VAL A 137 -17.77 15.31 1.00
CA VAL A 137 -18.50 16.46 1.56
C VAL A 137 -19.90 16.51 0.95
N GLY A 138 -20.94 16.29 1.75
CA GLY A 138 -22.35 16.39 1.34
C GLY A 138 -23.07 15.06 1.05
N GLY A 139 -22.58 13.94 1.62
CA GLY A 139 -23.31 12.67 1.68
C GLY A 139 -24.42 12.66 2.73
#